data_AF-A0A815ZKJ9-F1
#
_entry.id   AF-A0A815ZKJ9-F1
#
_cell.length_a   1.000
_cell.length_b   1.000
_cell.length_c   1.000
_cell.angle_alpha   90.00
_cell.angle_beta   90.00
_cell.angle_gamma   90.00
#
_symmetry.space_group_name_H-M   'P 1'
#
loop_
_entity.id
_entity.type
_entity.pdbx_description
1 polymer ?
#
loop_
_entity_poly.entity_id
_entity_poly.type
_entity_poly.pdbx_seq_one_letter_code
_entity_poly.pdbx_strand_id
1 'polypeptide(L)'
;KNSIRIAEQNFYFTYWKDNYAREIPFIYKNGLYYIEDEYKIYGWLEIDDSKEQLKPLNKLTIEKIQMKGIPLAGAPLSINGIIIAGAPFHRQSAPPTN
;
A
#
# COMPACT_ATOMS: atom_id res chain seq x y z
N LYS A 1 -19.86 6.75 12.54
CA LYS A 1 -18.62 7.08 13.28
C LYS A 1 -17.58 7.45 12.24
N ASN A 2 -16.93 8.60 12.34
CA ASN A 2 -15.94 9.02 11.35
C ASN A 2 -14.62 8.28 11.61
N SER A 3 -14.04 7.71 10.56
CA SER A 3 -12.78 6.97 10.62
C SER A 3 -11.99 7.15 9.33
N ILE A 4 -10.68 6.99 9.44
CA ILE A 4 -9.79 6.80 8.29
C ILE A 4 -9.56 5.30 8.11
N ARG A 5 -9.45 4.86 6.85
CA ARG A 5 -9.05 3.51 6.47
C ARG A 5 -7.60 3.53 6.06
N ILE A 6 -6.81 2.61 6.57
CA ILE A 6 -5.38 2.54 6.27
C ILE A 6 -4.99 1.15 5.76
N ALA A 7 -4.02 1.12 4.86
CA ALA A 7 -3.37 -0.09 4.38
C ALA A 7 -1.94 -0.12 4.95
N GLU A 8 -1.59 -1.15 5.72
CA GLU A 8 -0.29 -1.28 6.36
C GLU A 8 0.10 -2.76 6.55
N GLN A 9 1.39 -3.06 6.64
CA GLN A 9 1.89 -4.41 6.93
C GLN A 9 2.49 -4.47 8.34
N ASN A 10 2.61 -5.69 8.89
CA ASN A 10 3.25 -5.96 10.19
C ASN A 10 2.52 -5.38 11.43
N PHE A 11 1.22 -5.09 11.31
CA PHE A 11 0.36 -4.71 12.43
C PHE A 11 -0.57 -5.86 12.83
N TYR A 12 -1.41 -6.31 11.89
CA TYR A 12 -2.21 -7.53 12.01
C TYR A 12 -1.72 -8.59 11.03
N PHE A 13 -1.55 -9.83 11.52
CA PHE A 13 -1.11 -10.98 10.71
C PHE A 13 -2.28 -11.78 10.10
N THR A 14 -3.47 -11.19 10.04
CA THR A 14 -4.68 -11.82 9.49
C THR A 14 -5.00 -11.28 8.11
N TYR A 15 -5.75 -12.07 7.33
CA TYR A 15 -6.26 -11.64 6.03
C TYR A 15 -7.17 -10.42 6.18
N TRP A 16 -6.98 -9.43 5.32
CA TRP A 16 -7.86 -8.27 5.26
C TRP A 16 -9.20 -8.69 4.66
N LYS A 17 -10.29 -8.21 5.25
CA LYS A 17 -11.64 -8.47 4.77
C LYS A 17 -12.02 -7.57 3.58
N ASP A 18 -11.26 -6.52 3.34
CA ASP A 18 -11.52 -5.48 2.34
C ASP A 18 -10.18 -4.85 1.87
N ASN A 19 -10.22 -3.75 1.14
CA ASN A 19 -9.07 -3.02 0.60
C ASN A 19 -8.28 -2.19 1.64
N TYR A 20 -8.48 -2.44 2.93
CA TYR A 20 -7.80 -1.77 4.05
C TYR A 20 -7.49 -2.77 5.17
N ALA A 21 -6.44 -2.48 5.95
CA ALA A 21 -6.01 -3.30 7.08
C ALA A 21 -6.87 -3.06 8.32
N ARG A 22 -7.12 -1.79 8.64
CA ARG A 22 -7.95 -1.36 9.79
C ARG A 22 -8.52 0.04 9.62
N GLU A 23 -9.44 0.39 10.52
CA GLU A 23 -10.04 1.71 10.63
C GLU A 23 -9.59 2.40 11.92
N ILE A 24 -9.21 3.68 11.82
CA ILE A 24 -8.79 4.50 12.95
C ILE A 24 -9.80 5.63 13.15
N PRO A 25 -10.28 5.89 14.38
CA PRO A 25 -11.14 7.03 14.68
C PRO A 25 -10.58 8.35 14.18
N PHE A 26 -11.42 9.10 13.46
CA PHE A 26 -11.13 10.45 13.00
C PHE A 26 -12.06 11.43 13.69
N ILE A 27 -11.50 12.27 14.56
CA ILE A 27 -12.25 13.05 15.55
C ILE A 27 -12.06 14.53 15.29
N TYR A 28 -13.17 15.27 15.28
CA TYR A 28 -13.17 16.72 15.23
C TYR A 28 -13.51 17.27 16.62
N LYS A 29 -12.59 18.02 17.23
CA LYS A 29 -12.79 18.66 18.54
C LYS A 29 -12.06 19.99 18.59
N ASN A 30 -12.70 21.01 19.19
CA ASN A 30 -12.15 22.35 19.35
C ASN A 30 -11.62 22.99 18.04
N GLY A 31 -12.32 22.75 16.92
CA GLY A 31 -11.93 23.32 15.63
C GLY A 31 -10.85 22.54 14.88
N LEU A 32 -10.32 21.45 15.46
CA LEU A 32 -9.17 20.70 14.93
C LEU A 32 -9.52 19.23 14.71
N TYR A 33 -8.79 18.61 13.79
CA TYR A 33 -8.90 17.18 13.47
C TYR A 33 -7.79 16.38 14.15
N TYR A 34 -8.17 15.21 14.68
CA TYR A 34 -7.29 14.30 15.37
C TYR A 34 -7.51 12.87 14.87
N ILE A 35 -6.42 12.12 14.80
CA ILE A 35 -6.43 10.68 14.60
C ILE A 35 -6.00 10.07 15.95
N GLU A 36 -6.87 9.28 16.55
CA GLU A 36 -6.60 8.61 17.83
C GLU A 36 -6.36 7.13 17.58
N ASP A 37 -5.15 6.66 17.86
CA ASP A 37 -4.71 5.29 17.61
C ASP A 37 -4.04 4.70 18.86
N GLU A 38 -3.85 3.37 18.88
CA GLU A 38 -3.13 2.66 19.94
C GLU A 38 -1.70 3.19 20.10
N TYR A 39 -1.06 3.52 18.98
CA TYR A 39 0.28 4.11 18.95
C TYR A 39 0.23 5.60 18.61
N LYS A 40 1.24 6.34 19.09
CA LYS A 40 1.37 7.77 18.81
C LYS A 40 1.60 8.02 17.32
N ILE A 41 0.70 8.80 16.72
CA ILE A 41 0.85 9.31 15.35
C ILE A 41 1.57 10.65 15.39
N TYR A 42 2.68 10.77 14.66
CA TYR A 42 3.46 12.01 14.58
C TYR A 42 2.96 12.97 13.51
N GLY A 43 2.26 12.45 12.50
CA GLY A 43 1.76 13.19 11.35
C GLY A 43 1.65 12.27 10.14
N TRP A 44 1.40 12.87 8.99
CA TRP A 44 1.43 12.20 7.69
C TRP A 44 2.22 13.06 6.71
N LEU A 45 2.65 12.44 5.61
CA LEU A 45 3.24 13.14 4.48
C LEU A 45 2.24 13.12 3.34
N GLU A 46 2.12 14.25 2.67
CA GLU A 46 1.27 14.41 1.49
C GLU A 46 2.17 14.62 0.28
N ILE A 47 1.89 13.90 -0.81
CA ILE A 47 2.53 14.16 -2.09
C ILE A 47 1.65 15.18 -2.82
N ASP A 48 2.21 16.36 -3.11
CA ASP A 48 1.56 17.34 -3.97
C ASP A 48 1.50 16.80 -5.40
N ASP A 49 0.29 16.39 -5.81
CA ASP A 49 0.00 15.92 -7.16
C ASP A 49 -0.75 16.96 -7.99
N SER A 50 -0.55 18.25 -7.73
CA SER A 50 -1.11 19.36 -8.53
C SER A 50 -0.78 19.28 -10.03
N LYS A 51 0.28 18.54 -10.40
CA LYS A 51 0.68 18.28 -11.78
C LYS A 51 0.20 16.93 -12.32
N GLU A 52 -0.67 16.22 -11.58
CA GLU A 52 -1.29 14.94 -11.93
C GLU A 52 -0.29 13.87 -12.44
N GLN A 53 0.83 13.73 -11.74
CA GLN A 53 1.87 12.74 -12.03
C GLN A 53 1.52 11.36 -11.47
N LEU A 54 0.68 11.26 -10.43
CA LEU A 54 0.31 10.00 -9.78
C LEU A 54 -0.87 9.29 -10.48
N LYS A 55 -0.88 9.29 -11.82
CA LYS A 55 -1.93 8.62 -12.60
C LYS A 55 -1.71 7.09 -12.62
N PRO A 56 -2.80 6.30 -12.60
CA PRO A 56 -2.71 4.88 -12.89
C PRO A 56 -2.02 4.64 -14.23
N LEU A 57 -1.19 3.61 -14.28
CA LEU A 57 -0.52 3.23 -15.51
C LEU A 57 -1.57 2.76 -16.53
N ASN A 58 -1.75 3.51 -17.62
CA ASN A 58 -2.69 3.12 -18.66
C ASN A 58 -2.03 2.19 -19.69
N LYS A 59 -2.86 1.48 -20.46
CA LYS A 59 -2.41 0.45 -21.41
C LYS A 59 -1.41 0.99 -22.45
N LEU A 60 -1.61 2.22 -22.93
CA LEU A 60 -0.72 2.88 -23.88
C LEU A 60 0.65 3.19 -23.27
N THR A 61 0.69 3.58 -21.99
CA THR A 61 1.95 3.79 -21.25
C THR A 61 2.67 2.48 -21.02
N ILE A 62 1.97 1.40 -20.69
CA ILE A 62 2.54 0.06 -20.54
C ILE A 62 3.19 -0.39 -21.85
N GLU A 63 2.47 -0.29 -22.97
CA GLU A 63 2.97 -0.65 -24.30
C GLU A 63 4.20 0.19 -24.70
N LYS A 64 4.20 1.50 -24.39
CA LYS A 64 5.37 2.38 -24.61
C LYS A 64 6.58 2.00 -23.77
N ILE A 65 6.40 1.56 -22.52
CA ILE A 65 7.50 1.11 -21.66
C ILE A 65 8.07 -0.22 -22.19
N GLN A 66 7.20 -1.14 -22.62
CA GLN A 66 7.60 -2.44 -23.16
C GLN A 66 8.36 -2.31 -24.49
N MET A 67 7.93 -1.43 -25.40
CA MET A 67 8.62 -1.20 -26.68
C MET A 67 10.00 -0.56 -26.52
N LYS A 68 10.27 0.14 -25.41
CA LYS A 68 11.59 0.70 -25.10
C LYS A 68 12.60 -0.34 -24.58
N GLY A 69 12.25 -1.63 -24.61
CA GLY A 69 13.17 -2.72 -24.28
C GLY A 69 13.47 -2.84 -22.79
N ILE A 70 12.66 -2.21 -21.92
CA ILE A 70 12.70 -2.48 -20.47
C ILE A 70 11.81 -3.71 -20.23
N PRO A 71 12.37 -4.90 -19.98
CA PRO A 71 11.56 -6.07 -19.68
C PRO A 71 10.99 -5.86 -18.29
N LEU A 72 9.67 -5.67 -18.17
CA LEU A 72 8.98 -5.65 -16.87
C LEU A 72 8.88 -7.05 -16.21
N ALA A 73 9.63 -8.04 -16.72
CA ALA A 73 9.69 -9.38 -16.16
C ALA A 73 10.49 -9.38 -14.86
N GLY A 74 9.86 -8.95 -13.77
CA GLY A 74 10.43 -9.00 -12.43
C GLY A 74 9.78 -8.06 -11.41
N ALA A 75 9.06 -7.02 -11.86
CA ALA A 75 8.31 -6.17 -10.94
C ALA A 75 6.86 -6.67 -10.86
N PRO A 76 6.36 -7.07 -9.68
CA PRO A 76 4.96 -7.41 -9.55
C PRO A 76 4.13 -6.13 -9.80
N LEU A 77 3.33 -6.13 -10.86
CA LEU A 77 2.31 -5.11 -11.14
C LEU A 77 0.92 -5.78 -11.10
N SER A 78 0.18 -5.57 -10.01
CA SER A 78 -1.26 -5.80 -9.96
C SER A 78 -1.93 -4.48 -10.28
N ILE A 79 -2.67 -4.48 -11.38
CA ILE A 79 -3.75 -3.56 -11.64
C ILE A 79 -5.01 -4.42 -11.67
N ASN A 80 -5.46 -4.76 -10.46
CA ASN A 80 -6.86 -4.88 -10.03
C ASN A 80 -6.85 -4.96 -8.48
N GLY A 81 -6.34 -3.88 -7.86
CA GLY A 81 -6.08 -3.78 -6.42
C GLY A 81 -4.57 -3.79 -6.13
N ILE A 82 -4.03 -2.60 -5.89
CA ILE A 82 -2.77 -2.24 -5.19
C ILE A 82 -1.70 -3.35 -5.05
N ILE A 83 -0.51 -3.15 -5.64
CA ILE A 83 0.74 -3.78 -5.16
C ILE A 83 1.54 -2.79 -4.36
N ILE A 84 1.71 -3.11 -3.09
CA ILE A 84 2.79 -2.59 -2.24
C ILE A 84 3.57 -3.83 -1.77
N ALA A 85 4.90 -3.71 -1.79
CA ALA A 85 5.88 -4.78 -1.74
C ALA A 85 5.57 -5.93 -0.76
N GLY A 86 5.81 -7.15 -1.22
CA GLY A 86 5.65 -8.37 -0.42
C GLY A 86 5.54 -9.60 -1.31
N ALA A 87 6.51 -9.81 -2.21
CA ALA A 87 6.67 -11.13 -2.79
C ALA A 87 6.89 -12.12 -1.63
N PRO A 88 6.18 -13.26 -1.57
CA PRO A 88 6.44 -14.26 -0.57
C PRO A 88 7.86 -14.80 -0.81
N PHE A 89 8.78 -14.52 0.10
CA PHE A 89 9.98 -15.34 0.22
C PHE A 89 9.48 -16.75 0.56
N HIS A 90 9.48 -17.65 -0.43
CA HIS A 90 9.54 -19.08 -0.14
C HIS A 90 10.83 -19.30 0.64
N ARG A 91 10.71 -19.40 1.96
CA ARG A 91 11.74 -19.99 2.79
C ARG A 91 11.86 -21.43 2.30
N GLN A 92 12.86 -21.71 1.46
CA GLN A 92 13.33 -23.08 1.32
C GLN A 92 13.79 -23.49 2.72
N SER A 93 13.00 -24.31 3.39
CA SER A 93 13.44 -25.00 4.58
C SER A 93 14.65 -25.84 4.18
N ALA A 94 15.82 -25.56 4.78
CA ALA A 94 16.96 -26.46 4.68
C ALA A 94 16.52 -27.88 5.14
N PRO A 95 16.96 -28.95 4.46
CA PRO A 95 16.66 -30.30 4.91
C PRO A 95 17.27 -30.54 6.30
N PRO A 96 16.64 -31.36 7.16
CA PRO A 96 17.19 -31.68 8.46
C PRO A 96 18.54 -32.36 8.27
N THR A 97 19.56 -31.85 8.94
CA THR A 97 20.82 -32.58 9.13
C THR A 97 20.56 -33.72 10.11
N ASN A 98 20.86 -34.95 9.69
CA ASN A 98 20.86 -36.14 10.54
C ASN A 98 21.78 -36.00 11.75
#